data_AF-A0A1E3X958-F1
#
_entry.id   AF-A0A1E3X958-F1
#
_cell.length_a   1.000
_cell.length_b   1.000
_cell.length_c   1.000
_cell.angle_alpha   90.00
_cell.angle_beta   90.00
_cell.angle_gamma   90.00
#
_symmetry.space_group_name_H-M   'P 1'
#
loop_
_entity.id
_entity.type
_entity.pdbx_description
1 polymer ?
#
loop_
_entity_poly.entity_id
_entity_poly.type
_entity_poly.pdbx_seq_one_letter_code
_entity_poly.pdbx_strand_id
1 'polypeptide(L)' 'MDIENYLKVVVEKITSNFNIERIILFGSYAYGQPTTDSDIDLIVLYGWLS' A
#
# COMPACT_ATOMS: atom_id res chain seq x y z
N MET A 1 4.29 -14.75 6.71
CA MET A 1 5.00 -13.64 6.05
C MET A 1 4.59 -12.39 6.78
N ASP A 2 5.54 -11.61 7.27
CA ASP A 2 5.26 -10.37 8.01
C ASP A 2 4.52 -9.34 7.11
N ILE A 3 3.70 -8.48 7.70
CA ILE A 3 2.93 -7.45 6.97
C ILE A 3 3.86 -6.56 6.13
N GLU A 4 5.05 -6.25 6.65
CA GLU A 4 6.06 -5.46 5.94
C GLU A 4 6.49 -6.09 4.62
N ASN A 5 6.60 -7.42 4.58
CA ASN A 5 6.96 -8.15 3.36
C ASN A 5 5.82 -8.12 2.33
N TYR A 6 4.57 -8.22 2.78
CA TYR A 6 3.41 -8.08 1.90
C TYR A 6 3.34 -6.67 1.30
N LEU A 7 3.51 -5.64 2.13
CA LEU A 7 3.52 -4.25 1.67
C LEU A 7 4.63 -4.01 0.66
N LYS A 8 5.83 -4.54 0.90
CA LYS A 8 6.95 -4.41 -0.05
C LYS A 8 6.61 -5.02 -1.42
N VAL A 9 6.09 -6.25 -1.45
CA VAL A 9 5.72 -6.92 -2.71
C VAL A 9 4.59 -6.17 -3.43
N VAL A 10 3.59 -5.68 -2.69
CA VAL A 10 2.48 -4.92 -3.28
C VAL A 10 2.96 -3.59 -3.84
N VAL A 11 3.76 -2.84 -3.08
CA VAL A 11 4.35 -1.56 -3.53
C VAL A 11 5.18 -1.77 -4.79
N GLU A 12 6.09 -2.74 -4.80
CA GLU A 12 6.93 -3.06 -5.97
C GLU A 12 6.09 -3.39 -7.22
N LYS A 13 5.00 -4.16 -7.06
CA LYS A 13 4.08 -4.47 -8.16
C LYS A 13 3.34 -3.23 -8.66
N ILE A 14 2.86 -2.36 -7.78
CA ILE A 14 2.14 -1.16 -8.21
C ILE A 14 3.10 -0.20 -8.92
N THR A 15 4.26 0.09 -8.34
CA THR A 15 5.21 1.08 -8.89
C THR A 15 5.91 0.60 -10.16
N SER A 16 5.99 -0.70 -10.42
CA SER A 16 6.54 -1.24 -11.66
C SER A 16 5.57 -1.16 -12.85
N ASN A 17 4.27 -1.01 -12.60
CA ASN A 17 3.23 -1.02 -13.64
C ASN A 17 2.62 0.37 -13.90
N PHE A 18 2.78 1.32 -12.99
CA PHE A 18 2.14 2.62 -13.05
C PHE A 18 3.09 3.74 -12.64
N ASN A 19 2.91 4.93 -13.21
CA ASN A 19 3.59 6.13 -12.73
C ASN A 19 2.92 6.61 -11.44
N ILE A 20 3.43 6.17 -10.31
CA ILE A 20 2.85 6.46 -8.99
C ILE A 20 3.51 7.69 -8.38
N GLU A 21 2.70 8.66 -7.99
CA GLU A 21 3.15 9.83 -7.23
C GLU A 21 3.24 9.50 -5.74
N ARG A 22 2.26 8.76 -5.20
CA ARG A 22 2.19 8.43 -3.78
C ARG A 22 1.40 7.15 -3.52
N ILE A 23 1.84 6.37 -2.54
CA ILE A 23 1.08 5.29 -1.92
C ILE A 23 0.93 5.63 -0.43
N ILE A 24 -0.30 5.58 0.08
CA ILE A 24 -0.61 5.92 1.47
C ILE A 24 -1.30 4.71 2.10
N LEU A 25 -0.75 4.21 3.21
CA LEU A 25 -1.41 3.24 4.08
C LEU A 25 -2.46 3.96 4.92
N PHE A 26 -3.68 3.44 4.92
CA PHE A 26 -4.76 3.90 5.80
C PHE A 26 -5.42 2.71 6.49
N GLY A 27 -6.43 2.96 7.32
CA GLY A 27 -7.13 1.89 8.04
C GLY A 27 -6.36 1.33 9.24
N SER A 28 -6.79 0.16 9.72
CA SER A 28 -6.39 -0.40 11.03
C SER A 28 -4.88 -0.60 11.18
N TYR A 29 -4.19 -0.98 10.10
CA TYR A 29 -2.72 -1.10 10.07
C TYR A 29 -2.00 0.25 10.22
N ALA A 30 -2.53 1.34 9.66
CA ALA A 30 -1.96 2.68 9.84
C ALA A 30 -2.11 3.20 11.28
N TYR A 31 -3.20 2.83 11.95
CA TYR A 31 -3.47 3.23 13.33
C TYR A 31 -2.87 2.29 14.39
N GLY A 32 -2.19 1.22 13.97
CA GLY A 32 -1.57 0.24 14.89
C GLY A 32 -2.58 -0.63 15.65
N GLN A 33 -3.80 -0.78 15.12
CA GLN A 33 -4.87 -1.58 15.73
C GLN A 33 -5.45 -2.64 14.76
N PRO A 34 -4.63 -3.43 14.01
CA PRO A 34 -5.16 -4.48 13.17
C PRO A 34 -5.72 -5.65 13.99
N THR A 35 -6.77 -6.28 13.48
CA THR A 35 -7.35 -7.54 13.95
C THR A 35 -6.91 -8.69 13.03
N THR A 36 -7.22 -9.94 13.40
CA THR A 36 -6.93 -11.12 12.57
C THR A 36 -7.62 -11.09 11.21
N ASP A 37 -8.73 -10.36 11.11
CA ASP A 37 -9.56 -10.24 9.91
C ASP A 37 -9.39 -8.87 9.24
N SER A 38 -8.37 -8.10 9.62
CA SER A 38 -8.13 -6.78 9.01
C SER A 38 -7.58 -6.89 7.60
N ASP A 39 -8.17 -6.12 6.70
CA ASP A 39 -7.64 -5.85 5.37
C ASP A 39 -6.46 -4.87 5.42
N ILE A 40 -5.72 -4.77 4.31
CA ILE A 40 -4.69 -3.75 4.09
C ILE A 40 -5.25 -2.70 3.14
N ASP A 41 -5.48 -1.49 3.65
CA ASP A 41 -6.06 -0.40 2.88
C ASP A 41 -4.97 0.54 2.33
N LEU A 42 -4.91 0.69 1.00
CA LEU A 42 -3.95 1.57 0.32
C LEU A 42 -4.66 2.59 -0.57
N ILE A 43 -4.31 3.88 -0.43
CA ILE A 43 -4.63 4.91 -1.43
C ILE A 43 -3.43 5.03 -2.36
N VAL A 44 -3.69 4.93 -3.66
CA VAL A 44 -2.67 5.06 -4.71
C VAL A 44 -2.98 6.29 -5.56
N LEU A 45 -2.08 7.26 -5.54
CA LEU A 45 -2.14 8.45 -6.38
C LEU A 45 -1.24 8.22 -7.60
N TYR A 46 -1.84 8.17 -8.78
CA TYR A 46 -1.12 8.12 -10.05
C TYR A 46 -0.75 9.54 -10.51
N GLY A 47 0.43 9.69 -11.10
CA GLY A 47 0.91 10.92 -11.68
C GLY A 47 0.76 10.92 -13.21
N TRP A 48 0.50 12.08 -13.79
CA TRP A 48 0.51 12.25 -15.24
C TRP A 48 1.95 12.28 -15.76
N LEU A 49 2.19 11.61 -16.90
CA LEU A 49 3.42 11.78 -17.66
C LEU A 49 3.34 13.15 -18.34
N SER A 50 4.07 14.14 -17.81
CA SER A 50 4.33 15.42 -18.50
C SER A 50 5.30 15.22 -19.65
#